data_AF-A0A954B7L8-F1
#
_entry.id   AF-A0A954B7L8-F1
#
_cell.length_a   1.000
_cell.length_b   1.000
_cell.length_c   1.000
_cell.angle_alpha   90.00
_cell.angle_beta   90.00
_cell.angle_gamma   90.00
#
_symmetry.space_group_name_H-M   'P 1'
#
loop_
_entity.id
_entity.type
_entity.pdbx_description
1 polymer ?
#
loop_
_entity_poly.entity_id
_entity_poly.type
_entity_poly.pdbx_seq_one_letter_code
_entity_poly.pdbx_strand_id
1 'polypeptide(L)'
;FFFLGLAFVKRYSEISTKTPGPDGKISGRGYYTEDREIVGVLGVTTSLISLLVFSFYTTSPEVVALYSRPQLLWLVCIGMLYWVSRVWVLAHRGHMPDDPIVFAIKDRNSLIVGALAAVIVAAAI
;
A
#
# COMPACT_ATOMS: atom_id res chain seq x y z
N PHE A 1 -5.97 3.19 7.63
CA PHE A 1 -5.29 3.98 6.59
C PHE A 1 -4.72 3.12 5.45
N PHE A 2 -4.15 1.94 5.72
CA PHE A 2 -3.63 1.03 4.68
C PHE A 2 -4.57 0.80 3.49
N PHE A 3 -5.81 0.36 3.74
CA PHE A 3 -6.80 0.12 2.68
C PHE A 3 -7.19 1.39 1.91
N LEU A 4 -7.17 2.55 2.57
CA LEU A 4 -7.38 3.83 1.89
C LEU A 4 -6.22 4.15 0.95
N GLY A 5 -4.99 3.86 1.36
CA GLY A 5 -3.81 3.91 0.48
C GLY A 5 -3.98 3.04 -0.77
N LEU A 6 -4.44 1.79 -0.61
CA LEU A 6 -4.75 0.91 -1.75
C LEU A 6 -5.90 1.43 -2.61
N ALA A 7 -6.94 2.00 -2.02
CA ALA A 7 -8.03 2.63 -2.77
C ALA A 7 -7.52 3.79 -3.63
N PHE A 8 -6.57 4.58 -3.13
CA PHE A 8 -5.89 5.60 -3.92
C PHE A 8 -5.02 5.02 -5.03
N VAL A 9 -4.34 3.89 -4.82
CA VAL A 9 -3.61 3.19 -5.90
C VAL A 9 -4.56 2.83 -7.05
N LYS A 10 -5.71 2.23 -6.73
CA LYS A 10 -6.74 1.90 -7.73
C LYS A 10 -7.25 3.14 -8.44
N ARG A 11 -7.52 4.21 -7.70
CA ARG A 11 -7.95 5.48 -8.29
C ARG A 11 -6.87 6.06 -9.22
N TYR A 12 -5.62 6.01 -8.81
CA TYR A 12 -4.48 6.51 -9.57
C TYR A 12 -4.31 5.75 -10.89
N SER A 13 -4.44 4.41 -10.87
CA SER A 13 -4.34 3.58 -12.09
C SER A 13 -5.52 3.81 -13.04
N GLU A 14 -6.76 3.95 -12.52
CA GLU A 14 -7.93 4.30 -13.33
C GLU A 14 -7.80 5.66 -14.02
N ILE A 15 -7.23 6.67 -13.31
CA ILE A 15 -6.99 8.00 -13.89
C ILE A 15 -5.91 7.93 -14.98
N SER A 16 -4.91 7.06 -14.80
CA SER A 16 -3.78 6.91 -15.72
C SER A 16 -4.12 6.14 -17.01
N THR A 17 -5.16 5.31 -16.98
CA THR A 17 -5.52 4.42 -18.11
C THR A 17 -6.64 4.98 -18.99
N LYS A 18 -7.47 5.89 -18.47
CA LYS A 18 -8.57 6.47 -19.23
C LYS A 18 -8.13 7.59 -20.15
N THR A 19 -8.67 7.59 -21.37
CA THR A 19 -8.52 8.71 -22.30
C THR A 19 -9.35 9.91 -21.81
N PRO A 20 -8.74 11.10 -21.65
CA PRO A 20 -9.48 12.30 -21.28
C PRO A 20 -10.47 12.70 -22.38
N GLY A 21 -11.62 13.26 -21.98
CA GLY A 21 -12.51 13.96 -22.90
C GLY A 21 -11.92 15.29 -23.38
N PRO A 22 -12.62 16.02 -24.26
CA PRO A 22 -12.16 17.32 -24.79
C PRO A 22 -11.81 18.33 -23.69
N ASP A 23 -12.52 18.28 -22.57
CA ASP A 23 -12.35 19.18 -21.42
C ASP A 23 -11.34 18.66 -20.38
N GLY A 24 -10.54 17.62 -20.70
CA GLY A 24 -9.60 16.98 -19.76
C GLY A 24 -10.28 16.12 -18.67
N LYS A 25 -11.61 16.04 -18.69
CA LYS A 25 -12.42 15.32 -17.71
C LYS A 25 -12.45 13.82 -18.00
N ILE A 26 -12.33 13.02 -16.93
CA ILE A 26 -12.41 11.57 -16.96
C ILE A 26 -13.87 11.12 -16.79
N SER A 27 -14.36 10.34 -17.74
CA SER A 27 -15.73 9.85 -17.75
C SER A 27 -16.09 9.01 -16.52
N GLY A 28 -17.26 9.31 -15.95
CA GLY A 28 -17.96 8.53 -14.93
C GLY A 28 -17.61 8.81 -13.46
N ARG A 29 -16.57 9.60 -13.15
CA ARG A 29 -16.15 9.79 -11.75
C ARG A 29 -15.75 11.23 -11.33
N GLY A 30 -15.85 12.20 -12.24
CA GLY A 30 -15.65 13.61 -11.92
C GLY A 30 -14.19 14.04 -11.69
N TYR A 31 -13.22 13.20 -12.02
CA TYR A 31 -11.80 13.53 -11.95
C TYR A 31 -11.31 14.17 -13.26
N TYR A 32 -10.29 14.99 -13.15
CA TYR A 32 -9.49 15.48 -14.26
C TYR A 32 -8.18 14.69 -14.34
N THR A 33 -7.53 14.69 -15.50
CA THR A 33 -6.21 14.06 -15.65
C THR A 33 -5.15 14.70 -14.74
N GLU A 34 -5.31 15.98 -14.42
CA GLU A 34 -4.43 16.75 -13.54
C GLU A 34 -4.51 16.28 -12.07
N ASP A 35 -5.65 15.74 -11.65
CA ASP A 35 -5.85 15.25 -10.27
C ASP A 35 -4.98 14.03 -9.95
N ARG A 36 -4.37 13.40 -10.97
CA ARG A 36 -3.51 12.22 -10.83
C ARG A 36 -2.43 12.43 -9.78
N GLU A 37 -1.74 13.57 -9.82
CA GLU A 37 -0.62 13.85 -8.94
C GLU A 37 -1.07 13.98 -7.48
N ILE A 38 -2.17 14.71 -7.24
CA ILE A 38 -2.77 14.89 -5.92
C ILE A 38 -3.20 13.54 -5.36
N VAL A 39 -3.87 12.70 -6.16
CA VAL A 39 -4.27 11.33 -5.76
C VAL A 39 -3.04 10.50 -5.40
N GLY A 40 -1.95 10.63 -6.15
CA GLY A 40 -0.68 9.96 -5.87
C GLY A 40 -0.09 10.38 -4.51
N VAL A 41 0.01 11.69 -4.26
CA VAL A 41 0.54 12.23 -3.00
C VAL A 41 -0.32 11.81 -1.81
N LEU A 42 -1.65 11.92 -1.91
CA LEU A 42 -2.58 11.49 -0.86
C LEU A 42 -2.43 9.99 -0.57
N GLY A 43 -2.31 9.18 -1.62
CA GLY A 43 -2.19 7.75 -1.49
C GLY A 43 -0.87 7.29 -0.87
N VAL A 44 0.26 7.84 -1.32
CA VAL A 44 1.58 7.55 -0.72
C VAL A 44 1.59 7.97 0.75
N THR A 45 1.16 9.19 1.04
CA THR A 45 1.13 9.74 2.41
C THR A 45 0.26 8.89 3.34
N THR A 46 -0.96 8.54 2.91
CA THR A 46 -1.86 7.69 3.70
C THR A 46 -1.27 6.29 3.94
N SER A 47 -0.59 5.73 2.94
CA SER A 47 0.05 4.42 3.06
C SER A 47 1.20 4.46 4.09
N LEU A 48 2.07 5.48 4.02
CA LEU A 48 3.17 5.67 4.95
C LEU A 48 2.70 5.95 6.38
N ILE A 49 1.65 6.78 6.55
CA ILE A 49 1.04 7.00 7.87
C ILE A 49 0.51 5.69 8.45
N SER A 50 -0.06 4.80 7.63
CA SER A 50 -0.49 3.50 8.12
C SER A 50 0.65 2.63 8.64
N LEU A 51 1.82 2.69 7.99
CA LEU A 51 3.02 1.99 8.45
C LEU A 51 3.60 2.61 9.71
N LEU A 52 3.55 3.93 9.84
CA LEU A 52 3.96 4.63 11.05
C LEU A 52 3.08 4.23 12.25
N VAL A 53 1.75 4.22 12.07
CA VAL A 53 0.81 3.75 13.10
C VAL A 53 1.10 2.30 13.49
N PHE A 54 1.36 1.43 12.50
CA PHE A 54 1.74 0.05 12.78
C PHE A 54 3.06 -0.05 13.58
N SER A 55 4.08 0.74 13.21
CA SER A 55 5.35 0.79 13.93
C SER A 55 5.18 1.20 15.41
N PHE A 56 4.39 2.25 15.68
CA PHE A 56 4.08 2.65 17.06
C PHE A 56 3.30 1.57 17.81
N TYR A 57 2.35 0.91 17.14
CA TYR A 57 1.62 -0.21 17.73
C TYR A 57 2.55 -1.35 18.15
N THR A 58 3.56 -1.70 17.32
CA THR A 58 4.50 -2.79 17.67
C THR A 58 5.35 -2.52 18.90
N THR A 59 5.45 -1.27 19.34
CA THR A 59 6.22 -0.85 20.52
C THR A 59 5.31 -0.60 21.73
N SER A 60 3.99 -0.84 21.61
CA SER A 60 3.05 -0.61 22.70
C SER A 60 3.23 -1.65 23.83
N PRO A 61 2.97 -1.29 25.10
CA PRO A 61 3.09 -2.21 26.23
C PRO A 61 2.25 -3.48 26.06
N GLU A 62 1.09 -3.39 25.42
CA GLU A 62 0.20 -4.51 25.15
C GLU A 62 0.84 -5.52 24.19
N VAL A 63 1.50 -5.05 23.13
CA VAL A 63 2.20 -5.92 22.17
C VAL A 63 3.45 -6.53 22.78
N VAL A 64 4.19 -5.75 23.58
CA VAL A 64 5.38 -6.25 24.30
C VAL A 64 5.00 -7.33 25.32
N ALA A 65 3.80 -7.25 25.92
CA ALA A 65 3.29 -8.29 26.82
C ALA A 65 2.77 -9.54 26.07
N LEU A 66 2.30 -9.38 24.84
CA LEU A 66 1.70 -10.46 24.04
C LEU A 66 2.74 -11.31 23.29
N TYR A 67 3.85 -10.71 22.85
CA TYR A 67 4.87 -11.36 22.04
C TYR A 67 6.17 -11.59 22.83
N SER A 68 6.75 -12.79 22.75
CA SER A 68 8.04 -13.09 23.37
C SER A 68 9.19 -12.29 22.77
N ARG A 69 9.10 -11.93 21.47
CA ARG A 69 10.15 -11.21 20.72
C ARG A 69 9.55 -10.10 19.85
N PRO A 70 9.07 -8.98 20.45
CA PRO A 70 8.40 -7.90 19.72
C PRO A 70 9.33 -7.20 18.71
N GLN A 71 10.64 -7.24 18.92
CA GLN A 71 11.64 -6.68 18.01
C GLN A 71 11.56 -7.27 16.59
N LEU A 72 11.11 -8.52 16.45
CA LEU A 72 10.95 -9.14 15.13
C LEU A 72 9.86 -8.47 14.29
N LEU A 73 8.85 -7.87 14.92
CA LEU A 73 7.77 -7.17 14.22
C LEU A 73 8.26 -5.95 13.42
N TRP A 74 9.43 -5.39 13.76
CA TRP A 74 10.09 -4.36 12.95
C TRP A 74 10.47 -4.85 11.55
N LEU A 75 10.81 -6.14 11.39
CA LEU A 75 11.08 -6.71 10.08
C LEU A 75 9.80 -6.73 9.22
N VAL A 76 8.63 -6.91 9.84
CA VAL A 76 7.33 -6.78 9.15
C VAL A 76 7.13 -5.33 8.70
N CYS A 77 7.44 -4.35 9.54
CA CYS A 77 7.39 -2.93 9.15
C CYS A 77 8.25 -2.64 7.92
N ILE A 78 9.50 -3.13 7.89
CA ILE A 78 10.42 -2.96 6.76
C ILE A 78 9.87 -3.65 5.50
N GLY A 79 9.38 -4.89 5.62
CA GLY A 79 8.79 -5.63 4.51
C GLY A 79 7.58 -4.92 3.92
N MET A 80 6.70 -4.38 4.77
CA MET A 80 5.53 -3.62 4.35
C MET A 80 5.91 -2.27 3.72
N LEU A 81 6.96 -1.60 4.22
CA LEU A 81 7.49 -0.37 3.60
C LEU A 81 8.00 -0.63 2.19
N TYR A 82 8.76 -1.71 1.99
CA TYR A 82 9.18 -2.15 0.67
C TYR A 82 7.98 -2.42 -0.23
N TRP A 83 6.99 -3.18 0.26
CA TRP A 83 5.83 -3.57 -0.54
C TRP A 83 4.99 -2.36 -0.97
N VAL A 84 4.66 -1.46 -0.03
CA VAL A 84 3.93 -0.21 -0.33
C VAL A 84 4.70 0.63 -1.35
N SER A 85 6.00 0.82 -1.16
CA SER A 85 6.85 1.56 -2.10
C SER A 85 6.81 0.93 -3.49
N ARG A 86 6.93 -0.40 -3.58
CA ARG A 86 6.87 -1.14 -4.85
C ARG A 86 5.52 -0.95 -5.55
N VAL A 87 4.41 -1.05 -4.82
CA VAL A 87 3.06 -0.85 -5.37
C VAL A 87 2.93 0.54 -5.97
N TRP A 88 3.37 1.58 -5.26
CA TRP A 88 3.32 2.95 -5.76
C TRP A 88 4.24 3.19 -6.97
N VAL A 89 5.43 2.60 -6.98
CA VAL A 89 6.33 2.65 -8.15
C VAL A 89 5.70 1.97 -9.37
N LEU A 90 5.05 0.81 -9.20
CA LEU A 90 4.36 0.11 -10.29
C LEU A 90 3.15 0.90 -10.81
N ALA A 91 2.36 1.49 -9.90
CA ALA A 91 1.25 2.37 -10.24
C ALA A 91 1.71 3.59 -11.02
N HIS A 92 2.79 4.25 -10.58
CA HIS A 92 3.36 5.39 -11.29
C HIS A 92 3.82 5.02 -12.71
N ARG A 93 4.45 3.85 -12.87
CA ARG A 93 4.91 3.32 -14.17
C ARG A 93 3.79 2.78 -15.07
N GLY A 94 2.53 2.79 -14.64
CA GLY A 94 1.41 2.23 -15.40
C GLY A 94 1.39 0.69 -15.50
N HIS A 95 2.17 -0.01 -14.67
CA HIS A 95 2.23 -1.48 -14.63
C HIS A 95 1.31 -2.09 -13.56
N MET A 96 0.48 -1.25 -12.91
CA MET A 96 -0.40 -1.71 -11.85
C MET A 96 -1.70 -2.28 -12.44
N PRO A 97 -2.06 -3.54 -12.13
CA PRO A 97 -3.33 -4.11 -12.53
C PRO A 97 -4.53 -3.36 -11.91
N ASP A 98 -5.73 -3.59 -12.44
CA ASP A 98 -6.97 -2.89 -12.06
C ASP A 98 -7.28 -2.91 -10.56
N ASP A 99 -6.80 -3.92 -9.82
CA ASP A 99 -7.01 -4.00 -8.38
C ASP A 99 -5.73 -4.34 -7.58
N PRO A 100 -5.29 -3.46 -6.66
CA PRO A 100 -4.15 -3.70 -5.80
C PRO A 100 -4.28 -4.91 -4.87
N ILE A 101 -5.51 -5.27 -4.47
CA ILE A 101 -5.74 -6.41 -3.61
C ILE A 101 -5.51 -7.70 -4.40
N VAL A 102 -5.99 -7.74 -5.64
CA VAL A 102 -5.76 -8.88 -6.54
C VAL A 102 -4.27 -9.00 -6.88
N PHE A 103 -3.59 -7.87 -7.08
CA PHE A 103 -2.14 -7.83 -7.26
C PHE A 103 -1.41 -8.44 -6.06
N ALA A 104 -1.79 -8.09 -4.84
CA ALA A 104 -1.15 -8.61 -3.62
C ALA A 104 -1.19 -10.15 -3.53
N ILE A 105 -2.24 -10.77 -4.07
CA ILE A 105 -2.46 -12.22 -4.02
C ILE A 105 -1.82 -12.96 -5.21
N LYS A 106 -1.61 -12.27 -6.35
CA LYS A 106 -1.05 -12.90 -7.56
C LYS A 106 0.44 -12.67 -7.76
N ASP A 107 0.96 -11.53 -7.31
CA ASP A 107 2.35 -11.15 -7.55
C ASP A 107 3.32 -11.91 -6.62
N ARG A 108 4.33 -12.55 -7.22
CA ARG A 108 5.29 -13.40 -6.50
C ARG A 108 6.03 -12.64 -5.39
N ASN A 109 6.41 -11.39 -5.63
CA ASN A 109 7.10 -10.59 -4.61
C ASN A 109 6.16 -10.25 -3.44
N SER A 110 4.89 -9.96 -3.74
CA SER A 110 3.85 -9.72 -2.73
C SER A 110 3.61 -10.96 -1.88
N LEU A 111 3.53 -12.13 -2.50
CA LEU A 111 3.41 -13.41 -1.79
C LEU A 111 4.63 -13.71 -0.92
N ILE A 112 5.85 -13.43 -1.41
CA ILE A 112 7.09 -13.60 -0.63
C ILE A 112 7.07 -12.68 0.60
N VAL A 113 6.73 -11.40 0.43
CA VAL A 113 6.64 -10.45 1.56
C VAL A 113 5.59 -10.90 2.57
N GLY A 114 4.41 -11.33 2.10
CA GLY A 114 3.35 -11.84 2.96
C GLY A 114 3.75 -13.11 3.72
N ALA A 115 4.41 -14.05 3.05
CA ALA A 115 4.91 -15.27 3.67
C ALA A 115 5.99 -14.98 4.71
N LEU A 116 6.95 -14.10 4.40
CA LEU A 116 7.96 -13.65 5.36
C LEU A 116 7.32 -12.98 6.57
N ALA A 117 6.34 -12.10 6.36
CA ALA A 117 5.61 -11.47 7.45
C ALA A 117 4.91 -12.50 8.35
N ALA A 118 4.26 -13.51 7.78
CA ALA A 118 3.61 -14.57 8.55
C ALA A 118 4.61 -15.40 9.37
N VAL A 119 5.76 -15.76 8.78
CA VAL A 119 6.84 -16.47 9.49
C VAL A 119 7.42 -15.63 10.62
N ILE A 120 7.65 -14.34 10.38
CA ILE A 120 8.17 -13.40 11.39
C ILE A 120 7.19 -13.26 12.57
N VAL A 121 5.89 -13.10 12.29
CA VAL A 121 4.87 -13.02 13.34
C VAL A 121 4.79 -14.31 14.14
N ALA A 122 4.80 -15.47 13.47
CA ALA A 122 4.80 -16.77 14.15
C ALA A 122 6.05 -16.98 15.02
N ALA A 123 7.21 -16.47 14.60
CA ALA A 123 8.45 -16.53 15.38
C ALA A 123 8.53 -15.49 16.51
N ALA A 124 7.65 -14.48 16.49
CA ALA A 124 7.60 -13.42 17.50
C ALA A 124 6.77 -13.82 18.73
N ILE A 125 5.79 -14.72 18.55
CA ILE A 125 4.94 -15.29 19.61
C ILE A 125 5.82 -16.15 20.52
#